data_AF-A0A841H747-F1
#
_entry.id   AF-A0A841H747-F1
#
_cell.length_a   1.000
_cell.length_b   1.000
_cell.length_c   1.000
_cell.angle_alpha   90.00
_cell.angle_beta   90.00
_cell.angle_gamma   90.00
#
_symmetry.space_group_name_H-M   'P 1'
#
loop_
_entity.id
_entity.type
_entity.pdbx_description
1 polymer ?
#
loop_
_entity_poly.entity_id
_entity_poly.type
_entity_poly.pdbx_seq_one_letter_code
_entity_poly.pdbx_strand_id
1 'polypeptide(L)'
;MSDSSPQLDDQRTDAMQALVDAVMDRVGDSLRDIWVLDRHAQALLYMRDDVAARTTTVDAQRYLDNERYGFITRATYNRLHYATLRYTHRGFDTWELFRTFLDAADGTTSAGVVIGLDADGTCYDFDALTDTVHAVGDEHSVAALTPATDEPP
;
A
#
# COMPACT_ATOMS: atom_id res chain seq x y z
N MET A 1 19.87 -5.13 25.34
CA MET A 1 20.53 -5.82 24.19
C MET A 1 19.68 -5.50 22.99
N SER A 2 20.03 -4.39 22.33
CA SER A 2 19.37 -3.85 21.13
C SER A 2 20.16 -4.30 19.91
N ASP A 3 19.83 -5.47 19.36
CA ASP A 3 20.53 -6.04 18.20
C ASP A 3 19.55 -6.46 17.08
N SER A 4 18.29 -6.02 17.16
CA SER A 4 17.23 -6.39 16.20
C SER A 4 16.82 -5.27 15.26
N SER A 5 17.24 -4.02 15.51
CA SER A 5 16.84 -2.86 14.70
C SER A 5 17.44 -2.81 13.29
N PRO A 6 18.76 -2.97 13.07
CA PRO A 6 19.33 -2.83 11.72
C PRO A 6 18.89 -3.95 10.76
N GLN A 7 18.69 -5.17 11.27
CA GLN A 7 18.26 -6.31 10.46
C GLN A 7 16.81 -6.16 9.97
N LEU A 8 15.93 -5.57 10.77
CA LEU A 8 14.54 -5.29 10.36
C LEU A 8 14.47 -4.13 9.36
N ASP A 9 15.35 -3.14 9.48
CA ASP A 9 15.38 -2.01 8.55
C ASP A 9 15.90 -2.42 7.15
N ASP A 10 16.90 -3.31 7.10
CA ASP A 10 17.35 -3.92 5.83
C ASP A 10 16.24 -4.78 5.21
N GLN A 11 15.60 -5.64 6.00
CA GLN A 11 14.46 -6.46 5.55
C GLN A 11 13.29 -5.62 5.05
N ARG A 12 13.00 -4.50 5.72
CA ARG A 12 11.96 -3.55 5.30
C ARG A 12 12.32 -2.91 3.97
N THR A 13 13.57 -2.48 3.81
CA THR A 13 14.05 -1.88 2.56
C THR A 13 13.92 -2.86 1.40
N ASP A 14 14.37 -4.11 1.59
CA ASP A 14 14.25 -5.17 0.59
C ASP A 14 12.79 -5.48 0.25
N ALA A 15 11.92 -5.60 1.25
CA ALA A 15 10.49 -5.88 1.06
C ALA A 15 9.76 -4.74 0.33
N MET A 16 10.06 -3.50 0.70
CA MET A 16 9.48 -2.31 0.05
C MET A 16 9.94 -2.20 -1.40
N GLN A 17 11.21 -2.50 -1.69
CA GLN A 17 11.71 -2.52 -3.06
C GLN A 17 11.06 -3.65 -3.87
N ALA A 18 10.96 -4.86 -3.31
CA ALA A 18 10.28 -5.98 -3.96
C ALA A 18 8.82 -5.67 -4.29
N LEU A 19 8.12 -4.94 -3.42
CA LEU A 19 6.76 -4.48 -3.68
C LEU A 19 6.71 -3.50 -4.86
N VAL A 20 7.63 -2.53 -4.92
CA VAL A 20 7.72 -1.58 -6.04
C VAL A 20 7.98 -2.32 -7.34
N ASP A 21 8.96 -3.21 -7.37
CA ASP A 21 9.36 -3.97 -8.55
C ASP A 21 8.20 -4.86 -9.05
N ALA A 22 7.55 -5.60 -8.15
CA ALA A 22 6.44 -6.48 -8.51
C ALA A 22 5.22 -5.73 -9.06
N VAL A 23 4.89 -4.56 -8.49
CA VAL A 23 3.81 -3.71 -8.99
C VAL A 23 4.20 -3.09 -10.34
N MET A 24 5.43 -2.57 -10.45
CA MET A 24 5.94 -2.00 -11.70
C MET A 24 5.92 -3.03 -12.84
N ASP A 25 6.38 -4.26 -12.60
CA ASP A 25 6.33 -5.35 -13.57
C ASP A 25 4.90 -5.66 -14.03
N ARG A 26 3.91 -5.45 -13.15
CA ARG A 26 2.51 -5.75 -13.43
C ARG A 26 1.80 -4.68 -14.23
N VAL A 27 2.03 -3.40 -13.91
CA VAL A 27 1.27 -2.26 -14.48
C VAL A 27 2.11 -1.35 -15.38
N GLY A 28 3.42 -1.53 -15.40
CA GLY A 28 4.36 -0.78 -16.23
C GLY A 28 4.28 0.73 -16.02
N ASP A 29 4.41 1.45 -17.12
CA ASP A 29 4.47 2.91 -17.14
C ASP A 29 3.19 3.59 -16.61
N SER A 30 2.07 2.87 -16.49
CA SER A 30 0.84 3.41 -15.89
C SER A 30 0.96 3.63 -14.37
N LEU A 31 1.98 3.08 -13.71
CA LEU A 31 2.20 3.28 -12.28
C LEU A 31 2.52 4.75 -11.98
N ARG A 32 1.76 5.35 -11.05
CA ARG A 32 1.92 6.75 -10.63
C ARG A 32 2.60 6.87 -9.28
N ASP A 33 2.11 6.14 -8.30
CA ASP A 33 2.64 6.14 -6.95
C ASP A 33 2.31 4.84 -6.21
N ILE A 34 3.12 4.53 -5.20
CA ILE A 34 2.89 3.43 -4.24
C ILE A 34 3.13 3.97 -2.85
N TRP A 35 2.16 3.74 -1.98
CA TRP A 35 2.25 4.02 -0.55
C TRP A 35 1.97 2.76 0.24
N VAL A 36 2.71 2.58 1.33
CA VAL A 36 2.33 1.67 2.41
C VAL A 36 1.90 2.48 3.63
N LEU A 37 0.93 1.96 4.36
CA LEU A 37 0.38 2.63 5.53
C LEU A 37 -0.08 1.60 6.55
N ASP A 38 -0.03 1.98 7.82
CA ASP A 38 -0.71 1.26 8.89
C ASP A 38 -1.75 2.18 9.54
N ARG A 39 -2.21 1.84 10.75
CA ARG A 39 -3.21 2.66 11.48
C ARG A 39 -2.69 4.03 11.92
N HIS A 40 -1.38 4.25 11.90
CA HIS A 40 -0.69 5.37 12.54
C HIS A 40 0.25 6.14 11.59
N ALA A 41 0.90 5.45 10.66
CA ALA A 41 1.98 5.95 9.82
C ALA A 41 1.78 5.62 8.34
N GLN A 42 2.58 6.25 7.48
CA GLN A 42 2.65 5.99 6.02
C GLN A 42 4.07 6.18 5.53
N ALA A 43 4.42 5.47 4.46
CA ALA A 43 5.66 5.65 3.72
C ALA A 43 5.37 5.67 2.22
N LEU A 44 5.97 6.64 1.52
CA LEU A 44 6.00 6.69 0.07
C LEU A 44 7.10 5.74 -0.43
N LEU A 45 6.74 4.79 -1.29
CA LEU A 45 7.71 3.85 -1.86
C LEU A 45 8.12 4.23 -3.28
N TYR A 46 7.16 4.75 -4.05
CA TYR A 46 7.37 5.14 -5.44
C TYR A 46 6.51 6.35 -5.78
N MET A 47 7.05 7.28 -6.55
CA MET A 47 6.31 8.38 -7.17
C MET A 47 6.93 8.71 -8.52
N ARG A 48 6.11 8.74 -9.56
CA ARG A 48 6.52 9.13 -10.91
C ARG A 48 6.77 10.64 -10.97
N ASP A 49 7.76 11.07 -11.74
CA ASP A 49 8.24 12.46 -11.77
C ASP A 49 7.15 13.49 -12.13
N ASP A 50 6.27 13.18 -13.08
CA ASP A 50 5.19 14.07 -13.49
C ASP A 50 4.11 14.20 -12.40
N VAL A 51 3.88 13.16 -11.62
CA VAL A 51 2.99 13.15 -10.46
C VAL A 51 3.59 14.01 -9.36
N ALA A 52 4.88 13.81 -9.03
CA ALA A 52 5.59 14.62 -8.03
C ALA A 52 5.53 16.12 -8.34
N ALA A 53 5.71 16.49 -9.61
CA ALA A 53 5.61 17.88 -10.04
C ALA A 53 4.20 18.49 -9.82
N ARG A 54 3.14 17.69 -9.94
CA ARG A 54 1.74 18.10 -9.80
C ARG A 54 1.24 18.07 -8.35
N THR A 55 1.82 17.23 -7.49
CA THR A 55 1.38 17.02 -6.11
C THR A 55 2.07 17.92 -5.08
N THR A 56 2.95 18.82 -5.52
CA THR A 56 3.63 19.80 -4.65
C THR A 56 2.70 20.67 -3.79
N THR A 57 1.42 20.78 -4.15
CA THR A 57 0.39 21.53 -3.42
C THR A 57 -0.67 20.64 -2.76
N VAL A 58 -0.58 19.32 -2.92
CA VAL A 58 -1.53 18.34 -2.39
C VAL A 58 -1.05 17.89 -1.01
N ASP A 59 -1.94 17.96 -0.03
CA ASP A 59 -1.71 17.42 1.31
C ASP A 59 -1.84 15.88 1.28
N ALA A 60 -0.75 15.21 0.90
CA ALA A 60 -0.69 13.75 0.79
C ALA A 60 -1.00 13.06 2.13
N GLN A 61 -0.66 13.70 3.26
CA GLN A 61 -0.97 13.19 4.59
C GLN A 61 -2.47 13.14 4.82
N ARG A 62 -3.19 14.24 4.60
CA ARG A 62 -4.66 14.26 4.73
C ARG A 62 -5.35 13.34 3.73
N TYR A 63 -4.81 13.22 2.52
CA TYR A 63 -5.34 12.30 1.53
C TYR A 63 -5.26 10.85 2.02
N LEU A 64 -4.10 10.45 2.53
CA LEU A 64 -3.87 9.08 3.03
C LEU A 64 -4.52 8.81 4.38
N ASP A 65 -4.81 9.84 5.20
CA ASP A 65 -5.66 9.70 6.39
C ASP A 65 -7.07 9.19 6.03
N ASN A 66 -7.64 9.64 4.91
CA ASN A 66 -8.90 9.09 4.41
C ASN A 66 -8.75 7.62 3.98
N GLU A 67 -7.56 7.22 3.49
CA GLU A 67 -7.28 5.84 3.14
C GLU A 67 -7.08 4.93 4.36
N ARG A 68 -6.51 5.45 5.46
CA ARG A 68 -6.40 4.73 6.74
C ARG A 68 -7.76 4.36 7.34
N TYR A 69 -8.80 5.19 7.14
CA TYR A 69 -10.18 4.81 7.50
C TYR A 69 -10.63 3.50 6.83
N GLY A 70 -9.95 3.09 5.76
CA GLY A 70 -10.06 1.78 5.13
C GLY A 70 -9.95 0.59 6.10
N PHE A 71 -9.09 0.64 7.11
CA PHE A 71 -8.98 -0.47 8.08
C PHE A 71 -10.24 -0.66 8.92
N ILE A 72 -10.89 0.45 9.31
CA ILE A 72 -12.14 0.42 10.10
C ILE A 72 -13.29 -0.07 9.23
N THR A 73 -13.41 0.48 8.02
CA THR A 73 -14.47 0.11 7.09
C THR A 73 -14.35 -1.35 6.64
N ARG A 74 -13.14 -1.85 6.37
CA ARG A 74 -12.87 -3.26 6.05
C ARG A 74 -13.30 -4.20 7.17
N ALA A 75 -12.91 -3.92 8.41
CA ALA A 75 -13.33 -4.73 9.56
C ALA A 75 -14.86 -4.76 9.71
N THR A 76 -15.53 -3.64 9.39
CA THR A 76 -16.99 -3.57 9.39
C THR A 76 -17.60 -4.40 8.27
N TYR A 77 -17.13 -4.26 7.02
CA TYR A 77 -17.61 -5.06 5.90
C TYR A 77 -17.43 -6.56 6.14
N ASN A 78 -16.26 -6.99 6.62
CA ASN A 78 -15.99 -8.40 6.90
C ASN A 78 -16.91 -8.99 8.00
N ARG A 79 -17.44 -8.15 8.89
CA ARG A 79 -18.42 -8.58 9.91
C ARG A 79 -19.85 -8.61 9.38
N LEU A 80 -20.18 -7.71 8.46
CA LEU A 80 -21.53 -7.53 7.93
C LEU A 80 -21.80 -8.33 6.64
N HIS A 81 -20.77 -8.92 6.05
CA HIS A 81 -20.84 -9.63 4.78
C HIS A 81 -20.35 -11.07 4.91
N TYR A 82 -20.89 -11.97 4.09
CA TYR A 82 -20.47 -13.38 4.03
C TYR A 82 -19.11 -13.60 3.34
N ALA A 83 -18.47 -12.51 2.90
CA ALA A 83 -17.23 -12.53 2.13
C ALA A 83 -16.28 -11.46 2.67
N THR A 84 -14.98 -11.68 2.44
CA THR A 84 -13.93 -10.76 2.87
C THR A 84 -13.72 -9.68 1.81
N LEU A 85 -13.69 -8.41 2.24
CA LEU A 85 -13.27 -7.31 1.39
C LEU A 85 -11.78 -7.47 1.06
N ARG A 86 -11.48 -7.79 -0.20
CA ARG A 86 -10.12 -7.96 -0.72
C ARG A 86 -9.45 -6.62 -1.02
N TYR A 87 -10.12 -5.78 -1.81
CA TYR A 87 -9.58 -4.50 -2.25
C TYR A 87 -10.71 -3.50 -2.54
N THR A 88 -10.32 -2.25 -2.77
CA THR A 88 -11.18 -1.20 -3.31
C THR A 88 -10.43 -0.48 -4.44
N HIS A 89 -11.13 -0.04 -5.48
CA HIS A 89 -10.60 0.94 -6.41
C HIS A 89 -11.54 2.15 -6.52
N ARG A 90 -11.00 3.32 -6.86
CA ARG A 90 -11.76 4.55 -7.11
C ARG A 90 -11.23 5.23 -8.36
N GLY A 91 -12.12 5.57 -9.28
CA GLY A 91 -11.78 6.37 -10.45
C GLY A 91 -11.82 7.86 -10.15
N PHE A 92 -10.76 8.56 -10.53
CA PHE A 92 -10.71 10.00 -10.75
C PHE A 92 -10.77 10.29 -12.26
N ASP A 93 -10.88 11.56 -12.61
CA ASP A 93 -10.96 12.00 -14.02
C ASP A 93 -9.75 11.61 -14.88
N THR A 94 -8.58 11.45 -14.25
CA THR A 94 -7.30 11.23 -14.93
C THR A 94 -6.51 10.03 -14.40
N TRP A 95 -7.00 9.37 -13.34
CA TRP A 95 -6.27 8.29 -12.66
C TRP A 95 -7.18 7.43 -11.79
N GLU A 96 -6.71 6.24 -11.42
CA GLU A 96 -7.39 5.30 -10.55
C GLU A 96 -6.58 5.05 -9.28
N LEU A 97 -7.28 5.02 -8.14
CA LEU A 97 -6.69 4.68 -6.85
C LEU A 97 -7.11 3.26 -6.47
N PHE A 98 -6.16 2.36 -6.43
CA PHE A 98 -6.33 1.01 -5.90
C PHE A 98 -5.83 0.92 -4.46
N ARG A 99 -6.52 0.14 -3.63
CA ARG A 99 -6.10 -0.15 -2.26
C ARG A 99 -6.41 -1.59 -1.89
N THR A 100 -5.43 -2.27 -1.33
CA THR A 100 -5.57 -3.60 -0.70
C THR A 100 -4.96 -3.61 0.70
N PHE A 101 -5.14 -4.71 1.42
CA PHE A 101 -4.67 -4.91 2.79
C PHE A 101 -3.96 -6.25 2.91
N LEU A 102 -2.92 -6.26 3.73
CA LEU A 102 -2.17 -7.42 4.17
C LEU A 102 -2.37 -7.56 5.68
N ASP A 103 -2.68 -8.76 6.15
CA ASP A 103 -2.78 -9.06 7.58
C ASP A 103 -1.80 -10.19 7.90
N ALA A 104 -1.00 -10.00 8.94
CA ALA A 104 -0.14 -11.06 9.45
C ALA A 104 -0.98 -12.20 10.03
N ALA A 105 -0.41 -13.40 10.04
CA ALA A 105 -1.05 -14.59 10.60
C ALA A 105 -1.41 -14.45 12.10
N ASP A 106 -0.71 -13.57 12.84
CA ASP A 106 -1.00 -13.26 14.23
C ASP A 106 -2.26 -12.39 14.43
N GLY A 107 -2.80 -11.79 13.36
CA GLY A 107 -3.98 -10.93 13.39
C GLY A 107 -3.78 -9.58 14.08
N THR A 108 -2.54 -9.23 14.45
CA THR A 108 -2.19 -7.99 15.15
C THR A 108 -1.52 -6.98 14.22
N THR A 109 -0.74 -7.47 13.25
CA THR A 109 -0.04 -6.63 12.28
C THR A 109 -0.83 -6.56 10.98
N SER A 110 -1.12 -5.34 10.52
CA SER A 110 -1.77 -5.12 9.23
C SER A 110 -1.09 -3.97 8.47
N ALA A 111 -0.88 -4.16 7.17
CA ALA A 111 -0.43 -3.12 6.26
C ALA A 111 -1.53 -2.84 5.21
N GLY A 112 -1.67 -1.58 4.84
CA GLY A 112 -2.44 -1.14 3.69
C GLY A 112 -1.48 -0.76 2.58
N VAL A 113 -1.79 -1.19 1.35
CA VAL A 113 -1.05 -0.81 0.16
C VAL A 113 -1.97 0.00 -0.73
N VAL A 114 -1.54 1.21 -1.08
CA VAL A 114 -2.26 2.15 -1.94
C VAL A 114 -1.43 2.37 -3.19
N ILE A 115 -2.07 2.22 -4.35
CA ILE A 115 -1.43 2.31 -5.67
C ILE A 115 -2.24 3.27 -6.54
N GLY A 116 -1.58 4.31 -7.05
CA GLY A 116 -2.13 5.17 -8.09
C GLY A 116 -1.76 4.65 -9.47
N LEU A 117 -2.72 4.57 -10.38
CA LEU A 117 -2.55 4.19 -11.79
C LEU A 117 -3.15 5.26 -12.70
N ASP A 118 -2.60 5.49 -13.89
CA ASP A 118 -3.25 6.37 -14.87
C ASP A 118 -4.60 5.82 -15.33
N ALA A 119 -5.57 6.71 -15.63
CA ALA A 119 -6.83 6.32 -16.23
C ALA A 119 -6.75 6.52 -17.76
N ASP A 120 -5.90 5.73 -18.41
CA ASP A 120 -5.63 5.81 -19.85
C ASP A 120 -6.61 5.00 -20.72
N GLY A 121 -7.67 4.48 -20.09
CA GLY A 121 -8.66 3.59 -20.71
C GLY A 121 -8.31 2.10 -20.60
N THR A 122 -7.19 1.76 -19.96
CA THR A 122 -6.83 0.38 -19.61
C THR A 122 -7.80 -0.18 -18.58
N CYS A 123 -8.26 -1.42 -18.79
CA CYS A 123 -8.99 -2.18 -17.79
C CYS A 123 -7.99 -2.97 -16.95
N TYR A 124 -7.56 -2.41 -15.81
CA TYR A 124 -6.61 -3.08 -14.93
C TYR A 124 -7.23 -4.30 -14.26
N ASP A 125 -6.46 -5.39 -14.23
CA ASP A 125 -6.82 -6.59 -13.47
C ASP A 125 -6.44 -6.40 -11.99
N PHE A 126 -7.33 -5.75 -11.24
CA PHE A 126 -7.12 -5.47 -9.81
C PHE A 126 -7.11 -6.71 -8.93
N ASP A 127 -7.70 -7.81 -9.39
CA ASP A 127 -7.66 -9.07 -8.66
C ASP A 127 -6.25 -9.66 -8.72
N ALA A 128 -5.67 -9.73 -9.91
CA ALA A 128 -4.28 -10.14 -10.06
C ALA A 128 -3.30 -9.15 -9.43
N LEU A 129 -3.56 -7.84 -9.45
CA LEU A 129 -2.73 -6.87 -8.72
C LEU A 129 -2.82 -7.10 -7.20
N THR A 130 -3.99 -7.48 -6.68
CA THR A 130 -4.14 -7.89 -5.29
C THR A 130 -3.29 -9.11 -4.99
N ASP A 131 -3.33 -10.13 -5.85
CA ASP A 131 -2.53 -11.35 -5.69
C ASP A 131 -1.02 -11.06 -5.73
N THR A 132 -0.58 -10.16 -6.62
CA THR A 132 0.82 -9.69 -6.67
C THR A 132 1.25 -9.08 -5.34
N VAL A 133 0.46 -8.17 -4.77
CA VAL A 133 0.78 -7.52 -3.48
C VAL A 133 0.79 -8.55 -2.33
N HIS A 134 -0.15 -9.50 -2.36
CA HIS A 134 -0.24 -10.56 -1.35
C HIS A 134 0.95 -11.51 -1.40
N ALA A 135 1.41 -11.89 -2.60
CA ALA A 135 2.59 -12.73 -2.77
C ALA A 135 3.86 -12.09 -2.16
N VAL A 136 4.05 -10.78 -2.35
CA VAL A 136 5.18 -10.05 -1.71
C VAL A 136 5.04 -10.06 -0.19
N GLY A 137 3.83 -9.87 0.34
CA GLY A 137 3.56 -9.95 1.78
C GLY A 137 3.82 -11.33 2.38
N ASP A 138 3.54 -12.39 1.64
CA ASP A 138 3.80 -13.77 2.04
C ASP A 138 5.31 -14.09 2.04
N GLU A 139 6.05 -13.57 1.06
CA GLU A 139 7.50 -13.79 0.94
C GLU A 139 8.32 -12.99 1.97
N HIS A 140 7.98 -11.72 2.18
CA HIS A 140 8.77 -10.79 3.00
C HIS A 140 8.21 -10.53 4.40
N SER A 141 7.05 -11.10 4.73
CA SER A 141 6.23 -10.79 5.91
C SER A 141 5.56 -9.41 5.89
N VAL A 142 4.34 -9.36 6.42
CA VAL A 142 3.55 -8.12 6.52
C VAL A 142 4.24 -7.06 7.38
N ALA A 143 5.00 -7.45 8.41
CA ALA A 143 5.72 -6.52 9.27
C ALA A 143 6.86 -5.76 8.55
N ALA A 144 7.48 -6.37 7.53
CA ALA A 144 8.45 -5.69 6.68
C ALA A 144 7.79 -4.70 5.70
N LEU A 145 6.45 -4.75 5.55
CA LEU A 145 5.68 -3.86 4.68
C LEU A 145 4.89 -2.80 5.46
N THR A 146 5.03 -2.74 6.79
CA THR A 146 4.52 -1.60 7.57
C THR A 146 5.54 -0.45 7.56
N PRO A 147 5.08 0.81 7.57
CA PRO A 147 5.97 1.96 7.74
C PRO A 147 6.84 1.81 8.99
N ALA A 148 8.05 2.38 8.97
CA ALA A 148 8.82 2.52 10.20
C ALA A 148 8.02 3.42 11.16
N THR A 149 7.77 2.94 12.38
CA THR A 149 7.32 3.80 13.46
C THR A 149 8.50 4.68 13.86
N ASP A 150 8.45 5.97 13.52
CA ASP A 150 9.24 6.94 14.28
C ASP A 150 8.72 6.86 15.72
N GLU A 151 9.56 6.36 16.63
CA GLU A 151 9.32 6.56 18.06
C GLU A 151 9.28 8.08 18.27
N PRO A 152 8.20 8.68 18.81
CA PRO A 152 8.23 10.10 19.10
C PRO A 152 9.37 10.35 20.11
N PRO A 153 10.09 11.48 20.00
CA PRO A 153 11.18 11.82 20.92
C PRO A 153 10.72 11.90 22.38
#